data_AF-A0A077M490-F1
#
_entry.id   AF-A0A077M490-F1
#
_cell.length_a   1.000
_cell.length_b   1.000
_cell.length_c   1.000
_cell.angle_alpha   90.00
_cell.angle_beta   90.00
_cell.angle_gamma   90.00
#
_symmetry.space_group_name_H-M   'P 1'
#
loop_
_entity.id
_entity.type
_entity.pdbx_description
1 polymer ?
#
loop_
_entity_poly.entity_id
_entity_poly.type
_entity_poly.pdbx_seq_one_letter_code
_entity_poly.pdbx_strand_id
1 'polypeptide(L)'
;MRIPARRALAVVATAALATLAAPAYAAPSPTASGAGSRTLAPRTWFTMAPDGSSGLTQGGAGIPNIDSVKKTIATYYADPGTGIANKQSSPYISEMKRIERAQWDYLTKALVKAHRHHTKPAIVFDADDTTLMTYDMEVGAMKFVYDPVLQDEWVQHKRFPATPGMVGFVNRARALGFTIFGLTGRNDDQKTATVANLKKVGYDGFTPNRFFTKWTGVGSSQQPSYITCASSSCTTVEFKAGTRKHIEKDLGYDIVLNVGDQWSDLMGGYADKTLKLPNPTYYLPSPDLPGLHEPKLTPRTHFRMAPDGSSGATESGEGIPNIDSVKATIRTYYGDTGNGIANKTASPYITEMTALTAKQTPIVAQACRDQVARGKHPAVVFDADDTTLMTYDMEVGAMKFVYDPVLQNEWVQDERFPATPGMVSLVNAVADAGCTVFGLTGRNDDQKEATLGNLGAVGYHPFTVENYYTKWTGVGPSQQPPYITCKTSSCTTVEYKSQTRAHIETLGYRIVANFGDQFSDLLGGSSNRAIKLPNPTYYLP
;
A
#
# COMPACT_ATOMS: atom_id res chain seq x y z
N MET A 1 68.54 -26.21 31.52
CA MET A 1 67.55 -25.69 32.48
C MET A 1 66.85 -24.50 31.83
N ARG A 2 65.53 -24.63 31.58
CA ARG A 2 64.52 -23.64 31.11
C ARG A 2 64.65 -23.00 29.71
N ILE A 3 63.64 -23.33 28.89
CA ILE A 3 63.21 -22.73 27.61
C ILE A 3 62.43 -21.42 27.89
N PRO A 4 62.34 -20.45 26.94
CA PRO A 4 61.08 -20.26 26.18
C PRO A 4 61.32 -19.98 24.68
N ALA A 5 60.66 -20.72 23.78
CA ALA A 5 59.40 -20.38 23.09
C ALA A 5 59.52 -19.21 22.09
N ARG A 6 59.68 -19.55 20.80
CA ARG A 6 59.54 -18.62 19.66
C ARG A 6 58.06 -18.30 19.45
N ARG A 7 57.75 -17.00 19.40
CA ARG A 7 56.44 -16.43 19.06
C ARG A 7 56.14 -16.62 17.58
N ALA A 8 55.01 -17.22 17.26
CA ALA A 8 54.39 -17.14 15.93
C ALA A 8 53.61 -15.82 15.85
N LEU A 9 53.98 -14.95 14.91
CA LEU A 9 53.15 -13.81 14.49
C LEU A 9 52.03 -14.35 13.58
N ALA A 10 50.79 -14.32 14.05
CA ALA A 10 49.62 -14.39 13.19
C ALA A 10 49.34 -12.99 12.66
N VAL A 11 49.63 -12.76 11.38
CA VAL A 11 49.18 -11.58 10.64
C VAL A 11 47.70 -11.78 10.33
N VAL A 12 46.83 -11.01 10.98
CA VAL A 12 45.42 -10.90 10.63
C VAL A 12 45.34 -10.05 9.37
N ALA A 13 45.15 -10.70 8.21
CA ALA A 13 44.84 -10.03 6.96
C ALA A 13 43.39 -9.55 7.02
N THR A 14 43.20 -8.24 7.14
CA THR A 14 41.92 -7.56 6.90
C THR A 14 41.61 -7.63 5.40
N ALA A 15 40.74 -8.54 5.00
CA ALA A 15 40.15 -8.56 3.67
C ALA A 15 39.12 -7.42 3.57
N ALA A 16 39.46 -6.39 2.81
CA ALA A 16 38.52 -5.37 2.37
C ALA A 16 37.48 -6.02 1.45
N LEU A 17 36.24 -6.10 1.90
CA LEU A 17 35.08 -6.44 1.08
C LEU A 17 34.80 -5.27 0.12
N ALA A 18 35.39 -5.33 -1.07
CA ALA A 18 34.98 -4.52 -2.19
C ALA A 18 33.57 -4.95 -2.60
N THR A 19 32.59 -4.08 -2.35
CA THR A 19 31.23 -4.20 -2.88
C THR A 19 31.27 -4.04 -4.40
N LEU A 20 31.33 -5.16 -5.12
CA LEU A 20 31.09 -5.19 -6.55
C LEU A 20 29.61 -4.90 -6.79
N ALA A 21 29.32 -3.70 -7.27
CA ALA A 21 28.02 -3.35 -7.83
C ALA A 21 27.73 -4.29 -9.01
N ALA A 22 26.65 -5.06 -8.91
CA ALA A 22 26.13 -5.84 -10.03
C ALA A 22 25.74 -4.86 -11.17
N PRO A 23 26.17 -5.11 -12.43
CA PRO A 23 25.80 -4.24 -13.52
C PRO A 23 24.29 -4.39 -13.80
N ALA A 24 23.60 -3.27 -13.94
CA ALA A 24 22.25 -3.23 -14.47
C ALA A 24 22.25 -3.84 -15.87
N TYR A 25 21.62 -5.00 -16.03
CA TYR A 25 21.45 -5.63 -17.33
C TYR A 25 20.43 -4.84 -18.16
N ALA A 26 20.93 -4.09 -19.15
CA ALA A 26 20.14 -3.67 -20.29
C ALA A 26 19.90 -4.90 -21.18
N ALA A 27 18.63 -5.27 -21.38
CA ALA A 27 18.25 -6.32 -22.32
C ALA A 27 18.54 -5.89 -23.78
N PRO A 28 18.86 -6.81 -24.69
CA PRO A 28 19.08 -6.48 -26.10
C PRO A 28 17.76 -6.10 -26.78
N SER A 29 17.76 -4.97 -27.50
CA SER A 29 16.64 -4.51 -28.31
C SER A 29 16.34 -5.48 -29.47
N PRO A 30 15.11 -5.94 -29.67
CA PRO A 30 14.70 -6.51 -30.95
C PRO A 30 14.28 -5.36 -31.87
N THR A 31 14.95 -5.23 -33.00
CA THR A 31 14.53 -4.35 -34.11
C THR A 31 13.20 -4.83 -34.67
N ALA A 32 12.12 -4.14 -34.35
CA ALA A 32 10.84 -4.22 -35.05
C ALA A 32 10.37 -2.81 -35.39
N SER A 33 10.47 -2.48 -36.68
CA SER A 33 9.90 -1.29 -37.29
C SER A 33 8.37 -1.40 -37.32
N GLY A 34 7.68 -0.52 -36.59
CA GLY A 34 6.23 -0.41 -36.62
C GLY A 34 5.72 0.51 -35.51
N ALA A 35 4.95 1.53 -35.88
CA ALA A 35 4.52 2.65 -35.05
C ALA A 35 3.99 2.26 -33.65
N GLY A 36 4.60 2.84 -32.60
CA GLY A 36 3.96 3.03 -31.29
C GLY A 36 4.17 1.95 -30.23
N SER A 37 5.40 1.44 -30.04
CA SER A 37 5.74 0.72 -28.80
C SER A 37 5.75 1.69 -27.62
N ARG A 38 4.59 1.88 -26.96
CA ARG A 38 4.62 2.30 -25.56
C ARG A 38 5.35 1.19 -24.82
N THR A 39 6.43 1.54 -24.14
CA THR A 39 7.11 0.61 -23.23
C THR A 39 6.07 0.03 -22.29
N LEU A 40 5.96 -1.31 -22.27
CA LEU A 40 5.06 -2.04 -21.39
C LEU A 40 5.62 -1.95 -19.97
N ALA A 41 5.33 -0.84 -19.29
CA ALA A 41 5.85 -0.51 -17.98
C ALA A 41 4.75 0.07 -17.08
N PRO A 42 4.80 -0.20 -15.76
CA PRO A 42 3.91 0.42 -14.79
C PRO A 42 4.00 1.95 -14.83
N ARG A 43 2.86 2.62 -14.58
CA ARG A 43 2.86 4.05 -14.30
C ARG A 43 3.60 4.29 -12.99
N THR A 44 4.35 5.40 -12.92
CA THR A 44 5.13 5.78 -11.73
C THR A 44 4.76 7.15 -11.16
N TRP A 45 3.78 7.83 -11.75
CA TRP A 45 3.31 9.16 -11.34
C TRP A 45 1.82 9.13 -11.09
N PHE A 46 1.39 9.54 -9.90
CA PHE A 46 0.00 9.42 -9.47
C PHE A 46 -0.53 10.75 -8.95
N THR A 47 -1.82 11.00 -9.20
CA THR A 47 -2.57 12.11 -8.61
C THR A 47 -3.74 11.52 -7.86
N MET A 48 -3.76 11.69 -6.54
CA MET A 48 -4.70 11.03 -5.65
C MET A 48 -5.07 11.94 -4.49
N ALA A 49 -6.37 12.21 -4.36
CA ALA A 49 -6.97 12.87 -3.23
C ALA A 49 -7.02 11.92 -2.02
N PRO A 50 -6.87 12.43 -0.79
CA PRO A 50 -6.82 11.61 0.41
C PRO A 50 -8.16 10.93 0.75
N ASP A 51 -9.27 11.43 0.22
CA ASP A 51 -10.65 10.97 0.47
C ASP A 51 -11.12 9.85 -0.46
N GLY A 52 -10.29 9.43 -1.42
CA GLY A 52 -10.63 8.42 -2.41
C GLY A 52 -11.37 8.93 -3.64
N SER A 53 -11.78 10.20 -3.69
CA SER A 53 -12.56 10.78 -4.81
C SER A 53 -11.85 10.69 -6.17
N SER A 54 -10.52 10.54 -6.17
CA SER A 54 -9.74 10.32 -7.39
C SER A 54 -10.13 9.07 -8.15
N GLY A 55 -10.73 8.06 -7.50
CA GLY A 55 -11.23 6.86 -8.17
C GLY A 55 -12.37 7.14 -9.16
N LEU A 56 -13.04 8.30 -9.05
CA LEU A 56 -14.07 8.73 -10.01
C LEU A 56 -13.51 9.22 -11.34
N THR A 57 -12.25 9.67 -11.37
CA THR A 57 -11.66 10.37 -12.52
C THR A 57 -10.39 9.73 -13.05
N GLN A 58 -9.62 9.07 -12.19
CA GLN A 58 -8.45 8.32 -12.59
C GLN A 58 -8.88 6.93 -13.09
N GLY A 59 -8.43 6.55 -14.29
CA GLY A 59 -8.50 5.15 -14.71
C GLY A 59 -7.60 4.27 -13.83
N GLY A 60 -7.78 2.95 -13.88
CA GLY A 60 -7.10 2.05 -12.93
C GLY A 60 -5.58 2.11 -12.97
N ALA A 61 -4.97 2.38 -14.13
CA ALA A 61 -3.52 2.60 -14.26
C ALA A 61 -3.03 3.92 -13.61
N GLY A 62 -3.94 4.84 -13.29
CA GLY A 62 -3.71 6.10 -12.58
C GLY A 62 -3.84 6.00 -11.06
N ILE A 63 -4.17 4.81 -10.54
CA ILE A 63 -4.27 4.53 -9.10
C ILE A 63 -3.01 3.76 -8.68
N PRO A 64 -2.32 4.16 -7.59
CA PRO A 64 -1.20 3.39 -7.06
C PRO A 64 -1.63 1.95 -6.75
N ASN A 65 -0.85 0.97 -7.19
CA ASN A 65 -1.12 -0.41 -6.83
C ASN A 65 -0.85 -0.63 -5.33
N ILE A 66 -1.79 -1.26 -4.63
CA ILE A 66 -1.74 -1.38 -3.18
C ILE A 66 -0.51 -2.16 -2.68
N ASP A 67 -0.06 -3.20 -3.39
CA ASP A 67 1.09 -4.00 -2.95
C ASP A 67 2.41 -3.26 -3.18
N SER A 68 2.51 -2.49 -4.27
CA SER A 68 3.64 -1.58 -4.48
C SER A 68 3.71 -0.52 -3.37
N VAL A 69 2.56 -0.02 -2.89
CA VAL A 69 2.50 0.93 -1.76
C VAL A 69 2.98 0.25 -0.47
N LYS A 70 2.46 -0.94 -0.13
CA LYS A 70 2.91 -1.71 1.05
C LYS A 70 4.42 -1.97 1.01
N LYS A 71 4.96 -2.34 -0.16
CA LYS A 71 6.40 -2.58 -0.33
C LYS A 71 7.21 -1.31 -0.16
N THR A 72 6.73 -0.18 -0.70
CA THR A 72 7.33 1.14 -0.52
C THR A 72 7.39 1.54 0.95
N ILE A 73 6.29 1.34 1.68
CA ILE A 73 6.20 1.56 3.13
C ILE A 73 7.22 0.67 3.86
N ALA A 74 7.25 -0.63 3.57
CA ALA A 74 8.21 -1.55 4.20
C ALA A 74 9.66 -1.10 3.99
N THR A 75 10.03 -0.69 2.77
CA THR A 75 11.36 -0.13 2.48
C THR A 75 11.65 1.15 3.28
N TYR A 76 10.68 2.06 3.41
CA TYR A 76 10.82 3.31 4.17
C TYR A 76 11.08 3.08 5.67
N TYR A 77 10.48 2.04 6.24
CA TYR A 77 10.72 1.62 7.63
C TYR A 77 11.86 0.58 7.78
N ALA A 78 12.52 0.20 6.69
CA ALA A 78 13.50 -0.88 6.61
C ALA A 78 13.01 -2.22 7.20
N ASP A 79 11.73 -2.50 6.97
CA ASP A 79 11.08 -3.78 7.26
C ASP A 79 11.38 -4.77 6.12
N PRO A 80 12.00 -5.94 6.40
CA PRO A 80 12.29 -6.94 5.38
C PRO A 80 11.05 -7.69 4.85
N GLY A 81 9.85 -7.34 5.31
CA GLY A 81 8.58 -7.98 4.98
C GLY A 81 8.02 -8.83 6.12
N THR A 82 8.50 -8.65 7.35
CA THR A 82 8.00 -9.33 8.54
C THR A 82 6.87 -8.55 9.23
N GLY A 83 6.67 -7.29 8.84
CA GLY A 83 5.76 -6.38 9.51
C GLY A 83 6.35 -5.76 10.77
N ILE A 84 7.68 -5.81 10.93
CA ILE A 84 8.41 -5.24 12.06
C ILE A 84 9.42 -4.22 11.53
N ALA A 85 9.26 -2.96 11.93
CA ALA A 85 10.15 -1.89 11.48
C ALA A 85 11.53 -1.97 12.15
N ASN A 86 12.57 -1.55 11.42
CA ASN A 86 13.89 -1.37 12.01
C ASN A 86 13.86 -0.20 13.00
N LYS A 87 14.33 -0.41 14.24
CA LYS A 87 14.30 0.59 15.31
C LYS A 87 15.59 1.40 15.44
N GLN A 88 16.60 1.10 14.61
CA GLN A 88 17.95 1.67 14.71
C GLN A 88 18.30 2.50 13.47
N SER A 89 18.03 1.99 12.27
CA SER A 89 18.40 2.60 11.00
C SER A 89 17.36 2.31 9.92
N SER A 90 16.75 3.38 9.40
CA SER A 90 15.84 3.36 8.26
C SER A 90 15.76 4.75 7.62
N PRO A 91 15.22 4.87 6.39
CA PRO A 91 14.82 6.16 5.82
C PRO A 91 13.93 6.97 6.77
N TYR A 92 12.92 6.35 7.38
CA TYR A 92 12.05 6.97 8.39
C TYR A 92 12.85 7.58 9.56
N ILE A 93 13.74 6.80 10.19
CA ILE A 93 14.55 7.28 11.33
C ILE A 93 15.46 8.44 10.90
N SER A 94 16.02 8.38 9.70
CA SER A 94 16.89 9.44 9.15
C SER A 94 16.11 10.72 8.91
N GLU A 95 14.88 10.61 8.42
CA GLU A 95 13.94 11.71 8.25
C GLU A 95 13.50 12.31 9.60
N MET A 96 13.08 11.49 10.56
CA MET A 96 12.70 11.95 11.91
C MET A 96 13.82 12.76 12.57
N LYS A 97 15.07 12.27 12.52
CA LYS A 97 16.24 12.98 13.02
C LYS A 97 16.43 14.36 12.36
N ARG A 98 16.14 14.49 11.06
CA ARG A 98 16.23 15.78 10.34
C ARG A 98 15.10 16.72 10.78
N ILE A 99 13.87 16.20 10.88
CA ILE A 99 12.69 16.95 11.31
C ILE A 99 12.88 17.52 12.72
N GLU A 100 13.31 16.69 13.68
CA GLU A 100 13.57 17.08 15.06
C GLU A 100 14.64 18.17 15.16
N ARG A 101 15.79 17.95 14.48
CA ARG A 101 16.91 18.92 14.50
C ARG A 101 16.47 20.30 14.01
N ALA A 102 15.62 20.35 12.98
CA ALA A 102 15.16 21.61 12.39
C ALA A 102 14.27 22.45 13.33
N GLN A 103 13.81 21.90 14.47
CA GLN A 103 12.95 22.65 15.40
C GLN A 103 13.72 23.43 16.46
N TRP A 104 14.96 23.07 16.77
CA TRP A 104 15.65 23.61 17.95
C TRP A 104 15.95 25.11 17.88
N ASP A 105 16.24 25.64 16.69
CA ASP A 105 16.42 27.09 16.52
C ASP A 105 15.14 27.87 16.83
N TYR A 106 13.99 27.34 16.39
CA TYR A 106 12.69 27.92 16.66
C TYR A 106 12.34 27.82 18.15
N LEU A 107 12.45 26.63 18.74
CA LEU A 107 12.12 26.41 20.15
C LEU A 107 12.99 27.27 21.08
N THR A 108 14.28 27.41 20.79
CA THR A 108 15.16 28.29 21.58
C THR A 108 14.68 29.74 21.56
N LYS A 109 14.27 30.26 20.39
CA LYS A 109 13.71 31.61 20.26
C LYS A 109 12.36 31.75 20.97
N ALA A 110 11.50 30.74 20.86
CA ALA A 110 10.19 30.70 21.52
C ALA A 110 10.34 30.75 23.05
N LEU A 111 11.32 30.04 23.62
CA LEU A 111 11.59 30.07 25.05
C LEU A 111 12.07 31.45 25.53
N VAL A 112 12.96 32.10 24.77
CA VAL A 112 13.42 33.48 25.07
C VAL A 112 12.25 34.46 25.03
N LYS A 113 11.37 34.35 24.02
CA LYS A 113 10.14 35.14 23.93
C LYS A 113 9.24 34.91 25.15
N ALA A 114 9.02 33.65 25.52
CA ALA A 114 8.18 33.30 26.66
C ALA A 114 8.69 33.89 27.98
N HIS A 115 10.01 33.84 28.22
CA HIS A 115 10.62 34.48 29.39
C HIS A 115 10.44 36.00 29.39
N ARG A 116 10.60 36.67 28.25
CA ARG A 116 10.44 38.13 28.14
C ARG A 116 9.01 38.59 28.38
N HIS A 117 8.02 37.77 28.00
CA HIS A 117 6.60 38.10 28.10
C HIS A 117 5.91 37.40 29.28
N HIS A 118 6.66 36.70 30.13
CA HIS A 118 6.14 35.93 31.27
C HIS A 118 5.01 34.95 30.89
N THR A 119 5.09 34.33 29.70
CA THR A 119 4.12 33.29 29.27
C THR A 119 4.55 31.91 29.77
N LYS A 120 3.63 30.94 29.74
CA LYS A 120 3.88 29.53 30.08
C LYS A 120 4.00 28.72 28.79
N PRO A 121 5.21 28.56 28.22
CA PRO A 121 5.37 27.93 26.92
C PRO A 121 5.09 26.43 27.03
N ALA A 122 4.34 25.90 26.08
CA ALA A 122 3.90 24.52 26.03
C ALA A 122 4.11 23.89 24.66
N ILE A 123 4.29 22.58 24.64
CA ILE A 123 4.30 21.76 23.42
C ILE A 123 3.25 20.68 23.57
N VAL A 124 2.38 20.56 22.56
CA VAL A 124 1.37 19.50 22.47
C VAL A 124 1.90 18.42 21.53
N PHE A 125 1.80 17.16 21.97
CA PHE A 125 2.15 15.99 21.18
C PHE A 125 0.96 15.05 21.06
N ASP A 126 0.72 14.54 19.86
CA ASP A 126 -0.05 13.31 19.69
C ASP A 126 0.67 12.08 20.27
N ALA A 127 -0.05 10.98 20.44
CA ALA A 127 0.47 9.70 20.91
C ALA A 127 0.93 8.78 19.76
N ASP A 128 0.00 8.35 18.91
CA ASP A 128 0.20 7.24 17.97
C ASP A 128 1.05 7.69 16.79
N ASP A 129 2.13 6.97 16.48
CA ASP A 129 3.21 7.33 15.54
C ASP A 129 3.90 8.70 15.76
N THR A 130 3.45 9.48 16.73
CA THR A 130 4.07 10.72 17.16
C THR A 130 5.02 10.53 18.34
N THR A 131 4.59 9.83 19.40
CA THR A 131 5.44 9.49 20.55
C THR A 131 5.56 7.99 20.80
N LEU A 132 4.55 7.22 20.41
CA LEU A 132 4.51 5.75 20.44
C LEU A 132 4.37 5.22 19.01
N MET A 133 5.37 4.51 18.51
CA MET A 133 5.36 3.98 17.15
C MET A 133 4.42 2.78 17.05
N THR A 134 3.43 2.83 16.14
CA THR A 134 2.40 1.79 15.99
C THR A 134 2.66 0.85 14.82
N TYR A 135 3.66 1.11 13.97
CA TYR A 135 3.99 0.30 12.78
C TYR A 135 3.91 -1.23 12.98
N ASP A 136 4.48 -1.77 14.06
CA ASP A 136 4.52 -3.23 14.27
C ASP A 136 3.11 -3.82 14.52
N MET A 137 2.21 -3.01 15.09
CA MET A 137 0.79 -3.34 15.20
C MET A 137 0.11 -3.19 13.85
N GLU A 138 0.21 -2.01 13.23
CA GLU A 138 -0.46 -1.67 11.97
C GLU A 138 -0.10 -2.64 10.84
N VAL A 139 1.20 -2.94 10.68
CA VAL A 139 1.72 -3.76 9.58
C VAL A 139 1.92 -5.21 9.99
N GLY A 140 2.45 -5.46 11.19
CA GLY A 140 2.75 -6.80 11.67
C GLY A 140 1.51 -7.56 12.12
N ALA A 141 0.72 -6.99 13.02
CA ALA A 141 -0.43 -7.65 13.62
C ALA A 141 -1.71 -7.48 12.77
N MET A 142 -2.01 -6.26 12.34
CA MET A 142 -3.24 -5.90 11.62
C MET A 142 -3.14 -6.06 10.10
N LYS A 143 -1.93 -6.15 9.54
CA LYS A 143 -1.71 -6.25 8.08
C LYS A 143 -2.37 -5.10 7.29
N PHE A 144 -2.29 -3.89 7.84
CA PHE A 144 -2.98 -2.68 7.38
C PHE A 144 -4.51 -2.73 7.47
N VAL A 145 -5.11 -3.70 8.16
CA VAL A 145 -6.56 -3.80 8.33
C VAL A 145 -6.90 -3.44 9.77
N TYR A 146 -7.42 -2.22 9.98
CA TYR A 146 -7.72 -1.74 11.32
C TYR A 146 -8.67 -2.68 12.07
N ASP A 147 -8.24 -3.11 13.25
CA ASP A 147 -9.00 -3.93 14.18
C ASP A 147 -9.03 -3.22 15.55
N PRO A 148 -10.18 -2.67 15.99
CA PRO A 148 -10.25 -1.94 17.24
C PRO A 148 -10.02 -2.82 18.48
N VAL A 149 -10.33 -4.12 18.42
CA VAL A 149 -10.12 -5.05 19.55
C VAL A 149 -8.63 -5.33 19.71
N LEU A 150 -7.95 -5.63 18.60
CA LEU A 150 -6.50 -5.83 18.60
C LEU A 150 -5.77 -4.53 18.96
N GLN A 151 -6.26 -3.37 18.51
CA GLN A 151 -5.71 -2.08 18.89
C GLN A 151 -5.77 -1.89 20.41
N ASP A 152 -6.93 -2.11 21.01
CA ASP A 152 -7.10 -1.98 22.46
C ASP A 152 -6.20 -2.95 23.22
N GLU A 153 -6.11 -4.21 22.76
CA GLU A 153 -5.19 -5.20 23.34
C GLU A 153 -3.75 -4.65 23.39
N TRP A 154 -3.25 -4.09 22.30
CA TRP A 154 -1.89 -3.52 22.24
C TRP A 154 -1.70 -2.33 23.17
N VAL A 155 -2.71 -1.46 23.26
CA VAL A 155 -2.71 -0.30 24.15
C VAL A 155 -2.67 -0.73 25.61
N GLN A 156 -3.61 -1.59 26.03
CA GLN A 156 -3.72 -2.03 27.42
C GLN A 156 -2.47 -2.79 27.88
N HIS A 157 -1.85 -3.56 26.98
CA HIS A 157 -0.61 -4.30 27.26
C HIS A 157 0.66 -3.45 27.13
N LYS A 158 0.55 -2.16 26.78
CA LYS A 158 1.68 -1.22 26.69
C LYS A 158 2.79 -1.73 25.76
N ARG A 159 2.39 -2.19 24.57
CA ARG A 159 3.28 -2.89 23.62
C ARG A 159 4.08 -1.95 22.73
N PHE A 160 3.68 -0.68 22.63
CA PHE A 160 4.29 0.23 21.66
C PHE A 160 5.69 0.68 22.10
N PRO A 161 6.70 0.58 21.21
CA PRO A 161 7.99 1.23 21.42
C PRO A 161 7.85 2.74 21.27
N ALA A 162 8.85 3.49 21.77
CA ALA A 162 8.91 4.91 21.49
C ALA A 162 9.14 5.17 19.99
N THR A 163 8.53 6.24 19.48
CA THR A 163 8.90 6.81 18.19
C THR A 163 10.38 7.18 18.19
N PRO A 164 11.20 6.70 17.21
CA PRO A 164 12.63 6.96 17.17
C PRO A 164 12.97 8.46 17.25
N GLY A 165 13.84 8.83 18.19
CA GLY A 165 14.30 10.21 18.43
C GLY A 165 13.43 11.03 19.39
N MET A 166 12.13 10.73 19.46
CA MET A 166 11.16 11.56 20.16
C MET A 166 11.32 11.58 21.69
N VAL A 167 11.82 10.51 22.33
CA VAL A 167 12.16 10.52 23.77
C VAL A 167 13.17 11.61 24.08
N GLY A 168 14.25 11.69 23.29
CA GLY A 168 15.28 12.72 23.45
C GLY A 168 14.73 14.12 23.16
N PHE A 169 13.90 14.25 22.13
CA PHE A 169 13.26 15.52 21.77
C PHE A 169 12.37 16.06 22.90
N VAL A 170 11.42 15.26 23.38
CA VAL A 170 10.45 15.63 24.41
C VAL A 170 11.15 15.91 25.75
N ASN A 171 12.05 15.02 26.19
CA ASN A 171 12.73 15.19 27.47
C ASN A 171 13.66 16.41 27.47
N ARG A 172 14.31 16.72 26.34
CA ARG A 172 15.10 17.96 26.20
C ARG A 172 14.21 19.20 26.24
N ALA A 173 13.06 19.20 25.55
CA ALA A 173 12.13 20.33 25.60
C ALA A 173 11.63 20.57 27.03
N ARG A 174 11.24 19.50 27.74
CA ARG A 174 10.87 19.55 29.15
C ARG A 174 11.99 20.13 30.01
N ALA A 175 13.23 19.66 29.85
CA ALA A 175 14.39 20.12 30.62
C ALA A 175 14.70 21.61 30.40
N LEU A 176 14.38 22.14 29.21
CA LEU A 176 14.53 23.56 28.89
C LEU A 176 13.39 24.44 29.46
N GLY A 177 12.32 23.85 29.99
CA GLY A 177 11.23 24.58 30.64
C GLY A 177 9.90 24.60 29.88
N PHE A 178 9.78 23.88 28.77
CA PHE A 178 8.48 23.70 28.10
C PHE A 178 7.56 22.79 28.92
N THR A 179 6.29 23.19 29.06
CA THR A 179 5.26 22.29 29.59
C THR A 179 4.83 21.31 28.50
N ILE A 180 4.83 20.02 28.82
CA ILE A 180 4.49 18.96 27.88
C ILE A 180 3.04 18.54 28.08
N PHE A 181 2.28 18.54 26.98
CA PHE A 181 0.92 18.01 26.91
C PHE A 181 0.86 16.85 25.92
N GLY A 182 0.09 15.81 26.26
CA GLY A 182 -0.34 14.78 25.32
C GLY A 182 -1.79 14.98 24.91
N LEU A 183 -2.11 14.76 23.64
CA LEU A 183 -3.45 14.90 23.08
C LEU A 183 -3.68 13.85 21.99
N THR A 184 -4.43 12.80 22.30
CA THR A 184 -4.61 11.64 21.41
C THR A 184 -6.07 11.31 21.18
N GLY A 185 -6.36 10.75 19.99
CA GLY A 185 -7.67 10.21 19.65
C GLY A 185 -8.03 8.91 20.38
N ARG A 186 -7.10 8.28 21.10
CA ARG A 186 -7.37 7.12 21.96
C ARG A 186 -8.49 7.42 22.96
N ASN A 187 -9.26 6.40 23.28
CA ASN A 187 -10.38 6.50 24.20
C ASN A 187 -9.90 6.70 25.65
N ASP A 188 -10.77 7.25 26.50
CA ASP A 188 -10.43 7.59 27.89
C ASP A 188 -10.08 6.38 28.76
N ASP A 189 -10.69 5.24 28.51
CA ASP A 189 -10.35 3.94 29.12
C ASP A 189 -8.94 3.45 28.75
N GLN A 190 -8.34 4.00 27.69
CA GLN A 190 -6.96 3.73 27.27
C GLN A 190 -5.92 4.68 27.89
N LYS A 191 -6.36 5.74 28.59
CA LYS A 191 -5.48 6.81 29.09
C LYS A 191 -4.40 6.30 30.04
N THR A 192 -4.80 5.51 31.03
CA THR A 192 -3.88 5.00 32.06
C THR A 192 -2.80 4.12 31.44
N ALA A 193 -3.18 3.21 30.55
CA ALA A 193 -2.23 2.34 29.86
C ALA A 193 -1.30 3.16 28.95
N THR A 194 -1.82 4.14 28.21
CA THR A 194 -1.03 4.99 27.31
C THR A 194 0.04 5.79 28.06
N VAL A 195 -0.34 6.47 29.16
CA VAL A 195 0.63 7.22 30.00
C VAL A 195 1.66 6.28 30.61
N ALA A 196 1.24 5.09 31.06
CA ALA A 196 2.17 4.08 31.58
C ALA A 196 3.12 3.54 30.49
N ASN A 197 2.67 3.39 29.25
CA ASN A 197 3.52 3.01 28.12
C ASN A 197 4.55 4.11 27.83
N LEU A 198 4.15 5.38 27.77
CA LEU A 198 5.05 6.52 27.56
C LEU A 198 6.15 6.56 28.63
N LYS A 199 5.77 6.40 29.90
CA LYS A 199 6.73 6.30 31.00
C LYS A 199 7.66 5.09 30.84
N LYS A 200 7.12 3.91 30.51
CA LYS A 200 7.89 2.67 30.28
C LYS A 200 8.97 2.85 29.21
N VAL A 201 8.72 3.63 28.16
CA VAL A 201 9.67 3.85 27.06
C VAL A 201 10.54 5.11 27.25
N GLY A 202 10.47 5.76 28.41
CA GLY A 202 11.44 6.78 28.83
C GLY A 202 10.97 8.23 28.74
N TYR A 203 9.68 8.51 28.52
CA TYR A 203 9.17 9.89 28.55
C TYR A 203 8.88 10.36 29.98
N ASP A 204 9.45 11.51 30.37
CA ASP A 204 9.31 12.09 31.72
C ASP A 204 8.31 13.25 31.80
N GLY A 205 7.78 13.69 30.65
CA GLY A 205 6.94 14.89 30.52
C GLY A 205 5.43 14.62 30.65
N PHE A 206 4.99 13.41 30.32
CA PHE A 206 3.56 13.09 30.25
C PHE A 206 3.02 12.66 31.60
N THR A 207 2.01 13.39 32.09
CA THR A 207 1.32 13.11 33.36
C THR A 207 -0.18 12.98 33.10
N PRO A 208 -0.93 12.18 33.86
CA PRO A 208 -2.38 12.01 33.64
C PRO A 208 -3.18 13.33 33.57
N ASN A 209 -2.78 14.35 34.32
CA ASN A 209 -3.46 15.66 34.35
C ASN A 209 -3.15 16.56 33.15
N ARG A 210 -2.15 16.19 32.32
CA ARG A 210 -1.75 16.91 31.09
C ARG A 210 -1.77 15.99 29.88
N PHE A 211 -2.55 14.92 29.95
CA PHE A 211 -2.72 13.97 28.86
C PHE A 211 -4.21 13.83 28.57
N PHE A 212 -4.63 14.24 27.38
CA PHE A 212 -6.03 14.29 26.97
C PHE A 212 -6.34 13.17 25.98
N THR A 213 -7.42 12.45 26.26
CA THR A 213 -7.97 11.32 25.50
C THR A 213 -9.41 11.66 25.09
N LYS A 214 -9.91 11.03 24.03
CA LYS A 214 -11.29 11.21 23.58
C LYS A 214 -12.24 10.47 24.53
N TRP A 215 -13.36 11.10 24.88
CA TRP A 215 -14.37 10.47 25.74
C TRP A 215 -15.13 9.38 24.96
N THR A 216 -15.62 8.36 25.67
CA THR A 216 -16.40 7.27 25.05
C THR A 216 -17.90 7.55 25.03
N GLY A 217 -18.38 8.50 25.84
CA GLY A 217 -19.80 8.77 26.04
C GLY A 217 -20.46 7.78 27.01
N VAL A 218 -19.70 6.84 27.58
CA VAL A 218 -20.20 5.76 28.43
C VAL A 218 -19.78 5.97 29.88
N GLY A 219 -20.72 5.76 30.82
CA GLY A 219 -20.45 5.86 32.25
C GLY A 219 -19.95 7.27 32.63
N SER A 220 -18.82 7.35 33.33
CA SER A 220 -18.20 8.62 33.70
C SER A 220 -17.39 9.29 32.58
N SER A 221 -17.16 8.60 31.45
CA SER A 221 -16.41 9.14 30.31
C SER A 221 -17.34 9.96 29.42
N GLN A 222 -17.66 11.17 29.86
CA GLN A 222 -18.58 12.08 29.18
C GLN A 222 -17.82 13.19 28.45
N GLN A 223 -18.50 13.82 27.48
CA GLN A 223 -17.95 14.96 26.74
C GLN A 223 -17.52 16.06 27.74
N PRO A 224 -16.26 16.53 27.68
CA PRO A 224 -15.83 17.64 28.52
C PRO A 224 -16.59 18.93 28.20
N SER A 225 -16.86 19.75 29.21
CA SER A 225 -17.61 21.02 29.05
C SER A 225 -16.92 22.06 28.16
N TYR A 226 -15.61 21.94 27.95
CA TYR A 226 -14.84 22.81 27.05
C TYR A 226 -14.91 22.38 25.58
N ILE A 227 -15.54 21.24 25.28
CA ILE A 227 -15.73 20.75 23.91
C ILE A 227 -17.16 21.01 23.46
N THR A 228 -17.31 21.50 22.23
CA THR A 228 -18.59 21.62 21.53
C THR A 228 -18.44 21.01 20.15
N CYS A 229 -19.32 20.08 19.81
CA CYS A 229 -19.36 19.42 18.52
C CYS A 229 -20.37 20.12 17.62
N ALA A 230 -20.11 20.20 16.31
CA ALA A 230 -21.07 20.72 15.33
C ALA A 230 -22.26 19.76 15.12
N SER A 231 -22.08 18.48 15.44
CA SER A 231 -23.11 17.44 15.35
C SER A 231 -23.27 16.69 16.68
N SER A 232 -24.05 15.60 16.70
CA SER A 232 -24.20 14.72 17.87
C SER A 232 -22.90 14.04 18.30
N SER A 233 -21.86 14.03 17.46
CA SER A 233 -20.52 13.58 17.80
C SER A 233 -19.46 14.52 17.25
N CYS A 234 -18.29 14.54 17.89
CA CYS A 234 -17.14 15.30 17.42
C CYS A 234 -16.27 14.46 16.48
N THR A 235 -15.86 15.07 15.38
CA THR A 235 -14.70 14.67 14.59
C THR A 235 -13.43 14.70 15.45
N THR A 236 -12.37 14.03 14.99
CA THR A 236 -11.05 14.10 15.63
C THR A 236 -10.51 15.53 15.65
N VAL A 237 -10.75 16.31 14.59
CA VAL A 237 -10.33 17.71 14.48
C VAL A 237 -11.02 18.57 15.54
N GLU A 238 -12.35 18.46 15.70
CA GLU A 238 -13.10 19.24 16.70
C GLU A 238 -12.62 18.96 18.12
N PHE A 239 -12.45 17.68 18.46
CA PHE A 239 -11.94 17.29 19.78
C PHE A 239 -10.53 17.85 20.01
N LYS A 240 -9.60 17.67 19.07
CA LYS A 240 -8.21 18.09 19.26
C LYS A 240 -8.08 19.61 19.27
N ALA A 241 -8.73 20.31 18.35
CA ALA A 241 -8.73 21.78 18.31
C ALA A 241 -9.39 22.40 19.55
N GLY A 242 -10.54 21.88 19.98
CA GLY A 242 -11.21 22.32 21.20
C GLY A 242 -10.35 22.10 22.45
N THR A 243 -9.59 21.00 22.51
CA THR A 243 -8.67 20.74 23.62
C THR A 243 -7.46 21.67 23.61
N ARG A 244 -6.89 21.98 22.44
CA ARG A 244 -5.82 23.00 22.35
C ARG A 244 -6.33 24.39 22.74
N LYS A 245 -7.55 24.75 22.33
CA LYS A 245 -8.21 25.97 22.80
C LYS A 245 -8.33 26.01 24.32
N HIS A 246 -8.75 24.91 24.95
CA HIS A 246 -8.83 24.80 26.40
C HIS A 246 -7.46 25.03 27.07
N ILE A 247 -6.40 24.42 26.52
CA ILE A 247 -5.03 24.61 27.01
C ILE A 247 -4.59 26.08 26.93
N GLU A 248 -4.88 26.78 25.82
CA GLU A 248 -4.49 28.19 25.68
C GLU A 248 -5.36 29.16 26.50
N LYS A 249 -6.68 28.97 26.46
CA LYS A 249 -7.64 29.97 26.97
C LYS A 249 -8.02 29.74 28.42
N ASP A 250 -8.16 28.49 28.84
CA ASP A 250 -8.67 28.17 30.17
C ASP A 250 -7.52 27.82 31.13
N LEU A 251 -6.49 27.11 30.64
CA LEU A 251 -5.31 26.75 31.44
C LEU A 251 -4.18 27.80 31.38
N GLY A 252 -4.25 28.72 30.42
CA GLY A 252 -3.34 29.87 30.30
C GLY A 252 -1.92 29.50 29.82
N TYR A 253 -1.79 28.46 29.01
CA TYR A 253 -0.53 28.10 28.36
C TYR A 253 -0.40 28.75 26.98
N ASP A 254 0.83 28.87 26.50
CA ASP A 254 1.16 29.35 25.16
C ASP A 254 1.68 28.15 24.35
N ILE A 255 0.87 27.60 23.44
CA ILE A 255 1.27 26.41 22.68
C ILE A 255 2.22 26.84 21.57
N VAL A 256 3.52 26.76 21.83
CA VAL A 256 4.54 27.20 20.87
C VAL A 256 4.71 26.20 19.72
N LEU A 257 4.39 24.93 19.93
CA LEU A 257 4.53 23.88 18.94
C LEU A 257 3.46 22.79 19.17
N ASN A 258 2.78 22.41 18.11
CA ASN A 258 1.86 21.28 18.08
C ASN A 258 2.40 20.22 17.12
N VAL A 259 2.58 18.99 17.60
CA VAL A 259 3.26 17.90 16.87
C VAL A 259 2.31 16.73 16.71
N GLY A 260 2.18 16.23 15.49
CA GLY A 260 1.33 15.10 15.15
C GLY A 260 1.68 14.49 13.81
N ASP A 261 1.33 13.23 13.61
CA ASP A 261 1.54 12.47 12.38
C ASP A 261 0.32 12.52 11.46
N GLN A 262 -0.82 13.07 11.92
CA GLN A 262 -2.03 13.27 11.12
C GLN A 262 -2.34 14.76 10.97
N TRP A 263 -3.00 15.14 9.88
CA TRP A 263 -3.46 16.52 9.70
C TRP A 263 -4.51 16.90 10.75
N SER A 264 -5.32 15.93 11.19
CA SER A 264 -6.29 16.11 12.26
C SER A 264 -5.68 16.54 13.61
N ASP A 265 -4.39 16.30 13.80
CA ASP A 265 -3.68 16.70 15.02
C ASP A 265 -3.35 18.18 15.00
N LEU A 266 -3.21 18.75 13.80
CA LEU A 266 -2.62 20.05 13.54
C LEU A 266 -3.67 21.10 13.18
N MET A 267 -4.76 20.69 12.54
CA MET A 267 -5.85 21.56 12.09
C MET A 267 -6.70 22.13 13.22
N GLY A 268 -7.25 23.32 13.02
CA GLY A 268 -8.12 24.02 13.97
C GLY A 268 -7.43 25.06 14.84
N GLY A 269 -6.15 25.37 14.58
CA GLY A 269 -5.40 26.43 15.27
C GLY A 269 -4.98 26.13 16.71
N TYR A 270 -4.81 27.21 17.50
CA TYR A 270 -4.37 27.23 18.91
C TYR A 270 -2.94 26.70 19.12
N ALA A 271 -2.04 27.06 18.22
CA ALA A 271 -0.60 26.87 18.36
C ALA A 271 0.15 27.87 17.47
N ASP A 272 1.30 28.39 17.93
CA ASP A 272 2.16 29.28 17.13
C ASP A 272 2.73 28.57 15.89
N LYS A 273 2.99 27.26 16.00
CA LYS A 273 3.55 26.44 14.92
C LYS A 273 3.04 25.00 14.98
N THR A 274 2.83 24.40 13.81
CA THR A 274 2.53 22.98 13.66
C THR A 274 3.71 22.21 13.06
N LEU A 275 3.82 20.93 13.43
CA LEU A 275 4.85 20.01 12.94
C LEU A 275 4.22 18.67 12.55
N LYS A 276 4.13 18.43 11.24
CA LYS A 276 3.67 17.17 10.67
C LYS A 276 4.80 16.15 10.67
N LEU A 277 4.58 15.00 11.30
CA LEU A 277 5.44 13.83 11.21
C LEU A 277 4.95 12.92 10.07
N PRO A 278 5.85 12.18 9.41
CA PRO A 278 5.49 11.29 8.31
C PRO A 278 4.71 10.07 8.80
N ASN A 279 3.58 9.78 8.16
CA ASN A 279 2.85 8.53 8.36
C ASN A 279 2.12 8.06 7.07
N PRO A 280 2.65 7.04 6.38
CA PRO A 280 1.97 6.43 5.24
C PRO A 280 1.14 5.17 5.58
N THR A 281 1.12 4.70 6.84
CA THR A 281 0.54 3.40 7.24
C THR A 281 -0.97 3.45 7.54
N TYR A 282 -1.53 4.61 7.87
CA TYR A 282 -2.97 4.82 8.02
C TYR A 282 -3.36 6.30 7.84
N TYR A 283 -4.62 6.58 7.53
CA TYR A 283 -5.13 7.95 7.37
C TYR A 283 -6.35 8.22 8.24
N LEU A 284 -6.33 9.33 8.99
CA LEU A 284 -7.50 9.85 9.70
C LEU A 284 -8.16 10.99 8.92
N PRO A 285 -9.49 10.92 8.67
CA PRO A 285 -10.23 12.02 8.08
C PRO A 285 -10.00 13.33 8.83
N SER A 286 -9.56 14.34 8.09
CA SER A 286 -9.16 15.64 8.63
C SER A 286 -9.98 16.77 7.99
N PRO A 287 -11.30 16.81 8.21
CA PRO A 287 -12.14 17.86 7.64
C PRO A 287 -11.84 19.23 8.25
N ASP A 288 -11.99 20.27 7.44
CA ASP A 288 -12.01 21.67 7.91
C ASP A 288 -13.11 21.85 8.97
N LEU A 289 -12.81 22.63 10.02
CA LEU A 289 -13.83 23.02 11.00
C LEU A 289 -14.85 23.98 10.37
N PRO A 290 -16.12 23.99 10.81
CA PRO A 290 -17.12 24.92 10.28
C PRO A 290 -16.63 26.37 10.30
N GLY A 291 -16.60 27.01 9.14
CA GLY A 291 -16.18 28.41 8.97
C GLY A 291 -14.66 28.64 9.01
N LEU A 292 -13.84 27.60 9.09
CA LEU A 292 -12.37 27.66 9.02
C LEU A 292 -11.88 26.92 7.78
N HIS A 293 -11.00 27.54 7.00
CA HIS A 293 -10.39 26.91 5.83
C HIS A 293 -8.86 26.97 5.93
N GLU A 294 -8.21 25.80 5.94
CA GLU A 294 -6.76 25.67 6.17
C GLU A 294 -6.03 25.01 4.98
N PRO A 295 -5.94 25.67 3.80
CA PRO A 295 -5.44 25.05 2.58
C PRO A 295 -3.95 24.66 2.63
N LYS A 296 -3.23 25.07 3.66
CA LYS A 296 -1.82 24.71 3.90
C LYS A 296 -1.65 23.45 4.76
N LEU A 297 -2.72 22.95 5.40
CA LEU A 297 -2.72 21.76 6.25
C LEU A 297 -3.46 20.61 5.53
N THR A 298 -3.02 20.30 4.32
CA THR A 298 -3.63 19.27 3.47
C THR A 298 -2.62 18.17 3.15
N PRO A 299 -3.08 16.90 3.03
CA PRO A 299 -2.27 15.83 2.47
C PRO A 299 -1.68 16.20 1.10
N ARG A 300 -0.50 15.69 0.82
CA ARG A 300 0.06 15.66 -0.53
C ARG A 300 -0.87 14.86 -1.45
N THR A 301 -1.03 15.31 -2.69
CA THR A 301 -1.87 14.65 -3.69
C THR A 301 -1.13 14.15 -4.92
N HIS A 302 0.18 14.45 -5.05
CA HIS A 302 0.99 14.09 -6.21
C HIS A 302 2.16 13.22 -5.78
N PHE A 303 2.25 12.01 -6.32
CA PHE A 303 3.19 10.99 -5.87
C PHE A 303 4.03 10.46 -7.02
N ARG A 304 5.29 10.14 -6.73
CA ARG A 304 6.17 9.38 -7.62
C ARG A 304 6.56 8.09 -6.92
N MET A 305 6.19 6.95 -7.49
CA MET A 305 6.39 5.66 -6.86
C MET A 305 6.75 4.59 -7.88
N ALA A 306 7.86 3.90 -7.65
CA ALA A 306 8.25 2.73 -8.41
C ALA A 306 7.40 1.52 -7.99
N PRO A 307 7.04 0.62 -8.92
CA PRO A 307 6.19 -0.54 -8.64
C PRO A 307 6.86 -1.59 -7.73
N ASP A 308 8.20 -1.58 -7.65
CA ASP A 308 9.01 -2.55 -6.89
C ASP A 308 9.24 -2.14 -5.42
N GLY A 309 8.70 -1.00 -5.00
CA GLY A 309 8.85 -0.44 -3.66
C GLY A 309 10.16 0.32 -3.39
N SER A 310 11.07 0.38 -4.36
CA SER A 310 12.39 1.04 -4.20
C SER A 310 12.28 2.53 -3.84
N SER A 311 11.17 3.19 -4.19
CA SER A 311 10.89 4.58 -3.83
C SER A 311 10.99 4.84 -2.32
N GLY A 312 10.67 3.86 -1.46
CA GLY A 312 10.73 4.03 -0.01
C GLY A 312 12.13 4.32 0.53
N ALA A 313 13.19 4.02 -0.25
CA ALA A 313 14.56 4.32 0.12
C ALA A 313 14.93 5.80 -0.04
N THR A 314 14.16 6.58 -0.80
CA THR A 314 14.52 7.94 -1.23
C THR A 314 13.44 8.98 -1.02
N GLU A 315 12.16 8.60 -1.15
CA GLU A 315 11.03 9.48 -0.88
C GLU A 315 10.86 9.74 0.63
N SER A 316 10.41 10.95 0.98
CA SER A 316 9.93 11.22 2.34
C SER A 316 8.66 10.42 2.64
N GLY A 317 8.31 10.21 3.91
CA GLY A 317 7.07 9.52 4.26
C GLY A 317 5.81 10.19 3.70
N GLU A 318 5.75 11.53 3.66
CA GLU A 318 4.68 12.29 2.99
C GLU A 318 4.70 12.18 1.45
N GLY A 319 5.79 11.65 0.88
CA GLY A 319 5.96 11.37 -0.55
C GLY A 319 5.49 9.96 -0.95
N ILE A 320 5.10 9.13 0.01
CA ILE A 320 4.53 7.80 -0.19
C ILE A 320 3.00 7.94 -0.14
N PRO A 321 2.24 7.39 -1.11
CA PRO A 321 0.79 7.35 -1.02
C PRO A 321 0.33 6.69 0.27
N ASN A 322 -0.55 7.35 1.02
CA ASN A 322 -1.09 6.74 2.23
C ASN A 322 -1.98 5.54 1.87
N ILE A 323 -1.78 4.41 2.55
CA ILE A 323 -2.42 3.14 2.20
C ILE A 323 -3.96 3.20 2.27
N ASP A 324 -4.54 3.94 3.22
CA ASP A 324 -6.00 4.02 3.37
C ASP A 324 -6.64 4.89 2.30
N SER A 325 -5.96 5.97 1.90
CA SER A 325 -6.38 6.78 0.76
C SER A 325 -6.32 5.98 -0.55
N VAL A 326 -5.32 5.10 -0.72
CA VAL A 326 -5.25 4.19 -1.87
C VAL A 326 -6.42 3.21 -1.85
N LYS A 327 -6.70 2.56 -0.70
CA LYS A 327 -7.86 1.66 -0.57
C LYS A 327 -9.18 2.37 -0.85
N ALA A 328 -9.38 3.59 -0.36
CA ALA A 328 -10.57 4.39 -0.63
C ALA A 328 -10.69 4.74 -2.13
N THR A 329 -9.58 5.06 -2.78
CA THR A 329 -9.52 5.34 -4.22
C THR A 329 -9.89 4.10 -5.04
N ILE A 330 -9.36 2.93 -4.67
CA ILE A 330 -9.68 1.65 -5.31
C ILE A 330 -11.17 1.34 -5.15
N ARG A 331 -11.72 1.43 -3.93
CA ARG A 331 -13.16 1.20 -3.69
C ARG A 331 -14.04 2.09 -4.57
N THR A 332 -13.71 3.37 -4.63
CA THR A 332 -14.42 4.34 -5.48
C THR A 332 -14.35 3.96 -6.96
N TYR A 333 -13.18 3.54 -7.45
CA TYR A 333 -12.98 3.12 -8.84
C TYR A 333 -13.82 1.88 -9.22
N TYR A 334 -14.01 0.94 -8.29
CA TYR A 334 -14.85 -0.25 -8.49
C TYR A 334 -16.33 -0.02 -8.13
N GLY A 335 -16.70 1.15 -7.60
CA GLY A 335 -18.07 1.45 -7.14
C GLY A 335 -18.47 0.71 -5.86
N ASP A 336 -17.49 0.32 -5.04
CA ASP A 336 -17.70 -0.32 -3.74
C ASP A 336 -18.03 0.74 -2.68
N THR A 337 -19.18 0.57 -2.00
CA THR A 337 -19.68 1.49 -0.98
C THR A 337 -19.10 1.23 0.42
N GLY A 338 -18.04 0.44 0.52
CA GLY A 338 -17.35 0.09 1.77
C GLY A 338 -17.69 -1.29 2.32
N ASN A 339 -18.50 -2.09 1.62
CA ASN A 339 -18.81 -3.47 2.02
C ASN A 339 -17.85 -4.50 1.39
N GLY A 340 -16.94 -4.05 0.52
CA GLY A 340 -15.98 -4.93 -0.16
C GLY A 340 -16.54 -5.63 -1.39
N ILE A 341 -17.67 -5.15 -1.93
CA ILE A 341 -18.31 -5.70 -3.12
C ILE A 341 -18.30 -4.65 -4.22
N ALA A 342 -17.75 -4.99 -5.39
CA ALA A 342 -17.73 -4.07 -6.53
C ALA A 342 -19.12 -3.94 -7.18
N ASN A 343 -19.41 -2.75 -7.72
CA ASN A 343 -20.57 -2.58 -8.58
C ASN A 343 -20.31 -3.26 -9.94
N LYS A 344 -21.11 -4.28 -10.25
CA LYS A 344 -20.98 -5.10 -11.47
C LYS A 344 -21.60 -4.46 -12.72
N THR A 345 -22.25 -3.30 -12.58
CA THR A 345 -23.06 -2.67 -13.64
C THR A 345 -22.62 -1.25 -13.97
N ALA A 346 -22.27 -0.45 -12.97
CA ALA A 346 -21.95 0.96 -13.13
C ALA A 346 -20.86 1.38 -12.14
N SER A 347 -19.65 1.54 -12.67
CA SER A 347 -18.52 2.15 -11.96
C SER A 347 -17.49 2.69 -12.97
N PRO A 348 -16.52 3.49 -12.52
CA PRO A 348 -15.36 3.85 -13.34
C PRO A 348 -14.66 2.62 -13.95
N TYR A 349 -14.48 1.53 -13.19
CA TYR A 349 -13.93 0.26 -13.69
C TYR A 349 -14.79 -0.34 -14.81
N ILE A 350 -16.12 -0.46 -14.63
CA ILE A 350 -17.01 -0.99 -15.68
C ILE A 350 -16.92 -0.13 -16.94
N THR A 351 -16.88 1.19 -16.78
CA THR A 351 -16.79 2.14 -17.89
C THR A 351 -15.47 1.98 -18.65
N GLU A 352 -14.35 1.89 -17.94
CA GLU A 352 -13.03 1.69 -18.53
C GLU A 352 -12.94 0.33 -19.25
N MET A 353 -13.42 -0.74 -18.63
CA MET A 353 -13.42 -2.09 -19.22
C MET A 353 -14.32 -2.19 -20.45
N THR A 354 -15.49 -1.56 -20.43
CA THR A 354 -16.40 -1.51 -21.58
C THR A 354 -15.76 -0.79 -22.75
N ALA A 355 -15.13 0.36 -22.51
CA ALA A 355 -14.44 1.12 -23.54
C ALA A 355 -13.22 0.35 -24.10
N LEU A 356 -12.46 -0.32 -23.23
CA LEU A 356 -11.32 -1.14 -23.63
C LEU A 356 -11.76 -2.31 -24.52
N THR A 357 -12.73 -3.10 -24.07
CA THR A 357 -13.20 -4.28 -24.82
C THR A 357 -13.85 -3.88 -26.14
N ALA A 358 -14.72 -2.87 -26.15
CA ALA A 358 -15.31 -2.33 -27.39
C ALA A 358 -14.26 -1.88 -28.41
N LYS A 359 -13.14 -1.32 -27.95
CA LYS A 359 -12.01 -0.93 -28.81
C LYS A 359 -11.21 -2.13 -29.31
N GLN A 360 -10.93 -3.12 -28.46
CA GLN A 360 -10.02 -4.21 -28.79
C GLN A 360 -10.67 -5.33 -29.60
N THR A 361 -11.92 -5.67 -29.31
CA THR A 361 -12.64 -6.77 -29.99
C THR A 361 -12.55 -6.71 -31.51
N PRO A 362 -12.96 -5.63 -32.21
CA PRO A 362 -12.92 -5.60 -33.67
C PRO A 362 -11.50 -5.71 -34.23
N ILE A 363 -10.50 -5.16 -33.54
CA ILE A 363 -9.10 -5.20 -33.99
C ILE A 363 -8.55 -6.62 -33.91
N VAL A 364 -8.75 -7.30 -32.77
CA VAL A 364 -8.23 -8.65 -32.56
C VAL A 364 -8.98 -9.66 -33.43
N ALA A 365 -10.32 -9.54 -33.52
CA ALA A 365 -11.11 -10.40 -34.39
C ALA A 365 -10.71 -10.25 -35.87
N GLN A 366 -10.39 -9.04 -36.34
CA GLN A 366 -9.88 -8.88 -37.70
C GLN A 366 -8.50 -9.52 -37.87
N ALA A 367 -7.61 -9.39 -36.89
CA ALA A 367 -6.31 -10.04 -36.93
C ALA A 367 -6.43 -11.58 -36.98
N CYS A 368 -7.42 -12.17 -36.30
CA CYS A 368 -7.75 -13.58 -36.42
C CYS A 368 -8.15 -13.94 -37.87
N ARG A 369 -9.15 -13.24 -38.42
CA ARG A 369 -9.63 -13.48 -39.79
C ARG A 369 -8.52 -13.36 -40.84
N ASP A 370 -7.64 -12.36 -40.70
CA ASP A 370 -6.55 -12.13 -41.63
C ASP A 370 -5.52 -13.28 -41.61
N GLN A 371 -5.23 -13.85 -40.44
CA GLN A 371 -4.32 -14.98 -40.32
C GLN A 371 -4.97 -16.27 -40.85
N VAL A 372 -6.25 -16.49 -40.57
CA VAL A 372 -7.02 -17.63 -41.14
C VAL A 372 -7.01 -17.55 -42.67
N ALA A 373 -7.27 -16.38 -43.25
CA ALA A 373 -7.25 -16.17 -44.70
C ALA A 373 -5.88 -16.44 -45.33
N ARG A 374 -4.80 -16.40 -44.55
CA ARG A 374 -3.43 -16.73 -44.97
C ARG A 374 -3.05 -18.20 -44.71
N GLY A 375 -4.01 -19.04 -44.31
CA GLY A 375 -3.78 -20.45 -43.97
C GLY A 375 -2.90 -20.62 -42.72
N LYS A 376 -2.94 -19.67 -41.77
CA LYS A 376 -2.24 -19.75 -40.48
C LYS A 376 -3.23 -20.14 -39.37
N HIS A 377 -2.69 -20.57 -38.23
CA HIS A 377 -3.46 -20.89 -37.02
C HIS A 377 -3.32 -19.75 -36.00
N PRO A 378 -4.12 -18.68 -36.07
CA PRO A 378 -4.00 -17.60 -35.10
C PRO A 378 -4.49 -18.03 -33.72
N ALA A 379 -3.91 -17.41 -32.70
CA ALA A 379 -4.24 -17.66 -31.30
C ALA A 379 -4.35 -16.37 -30.51
N VAL A 380 -5.15 -16.39 -29.44
CA VAL A 380 -5.20 -15.31 -28.44
C VAL A 380 -5.00 -15.94 -27.07
N VAL A 381 -4.12 -15.33 -26.27
CA VAL A 381 -3.84 -15.75 -24.90
C VAL A 381 -4.55 -14.81 -23.93
N PHE A 382 -5.21 -15.38 -22.93
CA PHE A 382 -5.87 -14.67 -21.85
C PHE A 382 -5.39 -15.19 -20.50
N ASP A 383 -5.07 -14.27 -19.59
CA ASP A 383 -4.98 -14.60 -18.17
C ASP A 383 -6.37 -14.87 -17.54
N ALA A 384 -6.38 -15.42 -16.32
CA ALA A 384 -7.58 -15.71 -15.54
C ALA A 384 -8.01 -14.53 -14.66
N ASP A 385 -7.29 -14.31 -13.56
CA ASP A 385 -7.68 -13.44 -12.45
C ASP A 385 -7.66 -11.96 -12.88
N ASP A 386 -8.77 -11.26 -12.68
CA ASP A 386 -9.04 -9.90 -13.16
C ASP A 386 -8.90 -9.66 -14.67
N THR A 387 -8.64 -10.71 -15.45
CA THR A 387 -8.62 -10.70 -16.91
C THR A 387 -9.89 -11.29 -17.50
N THR A 388 -10.21 -12.54 -17.17
CA THR A 388 -11.46 -13.21 -17.58
C THR A 388 -12.43 -13.41 -16.41
N LEU A 389 -11.91 -13.62 -15.20
CA LEU A 389 -12.68 -13.77 -13.95
C LEU A 389 -12.33 -12.62 -13.00
N MET A 390 -13.31 -11.80 -12.64
CA MET A 390 -13.09 -10.62 -11.78
C MET A 390 -12.99 -11.04 -10.30
N THR A 391 -11.86 -10.74 -9.65
CA THR A 391 -11.56 -11.24 -8.30
C THR A 391 -11.78 -10.22 -7.19
N TYR A 392 -12.16 -8.97 -7.52
CA TYR A 392 -12.32 -7.87 -6.56
C TYR A 392 -13.03 -8.23 -5.24
N ASP A 393 -14.15 -8.96 -5.29
CA ASP A 393 -14.95 -9.25 -4.08
C ASP A 393 -14.20 -10.23 -3.14
N MET A 394 -13.35 -11.09 -3.70
CA MET A 394 -12.41 -11.90 -2.93
C MET A 394 -11.30 -11.01 -2.36
N GLU A 395 -10.60 -10.26 -3.22
CA GLU A 395 -9.44 -9.45 -2.86
C GLU A 395 -9.77 -8.39 -1.78
N VAL A 396 -10.92 -7.74 -1.89
CA VAL A 396 -11.33 -6.63 -1.02
C VAL A 396 -12.37 -7.05 0.00
N GLY A 397 -13.36 -7.84 -0.38
CA GLY A 397 -14.43 -8.28 0.51
C GLY A 397 -13.97 -9.35 1.50
N ALA A 398 -13.36 -10.42 1.00
CA ALA A 398 -12.97 -11.57 1.80
C ALA A 398 -11.56 -11.37 2.42
N MET A 399 -10.58 -10.99 1.62
CA MET A 399 -9.17 -10.87 2.00
C MET A 399 -8.78 -9.51 2.58
N LYS A 400 -9.60 -8.46 2.37
CA LYS A 400 -9.31 -7.10 2.87
C LYS A 400 -7.95 -6.55 2.39
N PHE A 401 -7.58 -6.82 1.14
CA PHE A 401 -6.28 -6.55 0.53
C PHE A 401 -5.11 -7.33 1.17
N VAL A 402 -5.36 -8.42 1.89
CA VAL A 402 -4.33 -9.26 2.51
C VAL A 402 -4.41 -10.65 1.90
N TYR A 403 -3.48 -10.97 1.01
CA TYR A 403 -3.48 -12.25 0.32
C TYR A 403 -3.49 -13.43 1.29
N ASP A 404 -4.48 -14.31 1.11
CA ASP A 404 -4.64 -15.56 1.85
C ASP A 404 -4.79 -16.71 0.83
N PRO A 405 -3.80 -17.60 0.69
CA PRO A 405 -3.86 -18.68 -0.29
C PRO A 405 -4.95 -19.73 0.02
N VAL A 406 -5.35 -19.89 1.28
CA VAL A 406 -6.41 -20.84 1.66
C VAL A 406 -7.75 -20.29 1.21
N LEU A 407 -8.01 -19.02 1.52
CA LEU A 407 -9.23 -18.34 1.12
C LEU A 407 -9.31 -18.18 -0.40
N GLN A 408 -8.18 -17.92 -1.07
CA GLN A 408 -8.10 -17.90 -2.53
C GLN A 408 -8.55 -19.25 -3.09
N ASN A 409 -7.97 -20.33 -2.57
CA ASN A 409 -8.29 -21.67 -3.04
C ASN A 409 -9.77 -22.00 -2.82
N GLU A 410 -10.34 -21.66 -1.66
CA GLU A 410 -11.78 -21.81 -1.41
C GLU A 410 -12.62 -21.12 -2.49
N TRP A 411 -12.32 -19.86 -2.82
CA TRP A 411 -13.07 -19.11 -3.84
C TRP A 411 -12.94 -19.68 -5.24
N VAL A 412 -11.74 -20.20 -5.58
CA VAL A 412 -11.49 -20.85 -6.85
C VAL A 412 -12.24 -22.16 -6.97
N GLN A 413 -12.16 -23.03 -5.96
CA GLN A 413 -12.82 -24.34 -5.96
C GLN A 413 -14.35 -24.21 -5.96
N ASP A 414 -14.88 -23.16 -5.33
CA ASP A 414 -16.31 -22.88 -5.28
C ASP A 414 -16.82 -22.08 -6.49
N GLU A 415 -15.97 -21.80 -7.48
CA GLU A 415 -16.35 -21.14 -8.74
C GLU A 415 -17.05 -19.78 -8.53
N ARG A 416 -16.60 -19.00 -7.54
CA ARG A 416 -17.33 -17.81 -7.05
C ARG A 416 -17.16 -16.55 -7.91
N PHE A 417 -16.32 -16.59 -8.95
CA PHE A 417 -15.93 -15.36 -9.64
C PHE A 417 -16.90 -14.99 -10.77
N PRO A 418 -17.42 -13.75 -10.81
CA PRO A 418 -18.13 -13.26 -11.99
C PRO A 418 -17.16 -13.02 -13.16
N ALA A 419 -17.69 -12.99 -14.37
CA ALA A 419 -16.91 -12.61 -15.55
C ALA A 419 -16.41 -11.15 -15.44
N THR A 420 -15.19 -10.93 -15.92
CA THR A 420 -14.67 -9.57 -16.15
C THR A 420 -15.53 -8.83 -17.19
N PRO A 421 -15.94 -7.57 -16.92
CA PRO A 421 -16.88 -6.83 -17.78
C PRO A 421 -16.47 -6.78 -19.25
N GLY A 422 -17.38 -7.19 -20.14
CA GLY A 422 -17.19 -7.20 -21.59
C GLY A 422 -16.25 -8.29 -22.14
N MET A 423 -15.56 -9.04 -21.26
CA MET A 423 -14.55 -10.00 -21.70
C MET A 423 -15.17 -11.27 -22.31
N VAL A 424 -16.33 -11.74 -21.82
CA VAL A 424 -17.06 -12.86 -22.44
C VAL A 424 -17.34 -12.60 -23.92
N SER A 425 -17.89 -11.43 -24.23
CA SER A 425 -18.17 -11.05 -25.62
C SER A 425 -16.91 -10.94 -26.47
N LEU A 426 -15.82 -10.42 -25.92
CA LEU A 426 -14.55 -10.32 -26.63
C LEU A 426 -13.97 -11.71 -26.93
N VAL A 427 -13.86 -12.58 -25.92
CA VAL A 427 -13.29 -13.93 -26.04
C VAL A 427 -14.09 -14.76 -27.04
N ASN A 428 -15.41 -14.77 -26.93
CA ASN A 428 -16.26 -15.53 -27.85
C ASN A 428 -16.14 -14.97 -29.28
N ALA A 429 -16.12 -13.64 -29.47
CA ALA A 429 -15.98 -13.03 -30.80
C ALA A 429 -14.64 -13.30 -31.47
N VAL A 430 -13.53 -13.42 -30.72
CA VAL A 430 -12.22 -13.78 -31.32
C VAL A 430 -12.16 -15.26 -31.67
N ALA A 431 -12.82 -16.13 -30.91
CA ALA A 431 -12.97 -17.54 -31.25
C ALA A 431 -13.81 -17.70 -32.53
N ASP A 432 -14.96 -17.02 -32.62
CA ASP A 432 -15.82 -17.00 -33.82
C ASP A 432 -15.09 -16.44 -35.06
N ALA A 433 -14.11 -15.57 -34.85
CA ALA A 433 -13.24 -15.04 -35.89
C ALA A 433 -12.13 -16.02 -36.33
N GLY A 434 -12.07 -17.21 -35.75
CA GLY A 434 -11.18 -18.31 -36.13
C GLY A 434 -9.85 -18.36 -35.35
N CYS A 435 -9.70 -17.60 -34.27
CA CYS A 435 -8.57 -17.80 -33.36
C CYS A 435 -8.79 -18.98 -32.42
N THR A 436 -7.74 -19.75 -32.17
CA THR A 436 -7.68 -20.65 -31.01
C THR A 436 -7.48 -19.82 -29.74
N VAL A 437 -8.32 -20.06 -28.73
CA VAL A 437 -8.26 -19.34 -27.45
C VAL A 437 -7.46 -20.17 -26.45
N PHE A 438 -6.46 -19.55 -25.83
CA PHE A 438 -5.66 -20.14 -24.78
C PHE A 438 -5.84 -19.41 -23.46
N GLY A 439 -6.00 -20.17 -22.38
CA GLY A 439 -5.88 -19.66 -21.01
C GLY A 439 -4.47 -19.86 -20.49
N LEU A 440 -3.93 -18.87 -19.76
CA LEU A 440 -2.60 -18.95 -19.14
C LEU A 440 -2.59 -18.22 -17.80
N THR A 441 -2.71 -18.98 -16.71
CA THR A 441 -2.90 -18.45 -15.36
C THR A 441 -1.78 -18.87 -14.40
N GLY A 442 -1.55 -18.05 -13.38
CA GLY A 442 -0.69 -18.41 -12.25
C GLY A 442 -1.32 -19.40 -11.26
N ARG A 443 -2.63 -19.70 -11.38
CA ARG A 443 -3.32 -20.72 -10.58
C ARG A 443 -2.67 -22.09 -10.75
N ASN A 444 -2.70 -22.89 -9.70
CA ASN A 444 -2.08 -24.20 -9.67
C ASN A 444 -2.90 -25.26 -10.45
N ASP A 445 -2.27 -26.37 -10.85
CA ASP A 445 -2.95 -27.44 -11.61
C ASP A 445 -4.16 -28.04 -10.89
N ASP A 446 -4.15 -28.09 -9.56
CA ASP A 446 -5.28 -28.56 -8.73
C ASP A 446 -6.47 -27.60 -8.73
N GLN A 447 -6.31 -26.40 -9.29
CA GLN A 447 -7.36 -25.40 -9.49
C GLN A 447 -7.91 -25.37 -10.92
N LYS A 448 -7.35 -26.18 -11.82
CA LYS A 448 -7.66 -26.11 -13.26
C LYS A 448 -9.12 -26.45 -13.58
N GLU A 449 -9.64 -27.52 -12.99
CA GLU A 449 -11.01 -27.98 -13.23
C GLU A 449 -12.04 -26.94 -12.80
N ALA A 450 -11.97 -26.48 -11.55
CA ALA A 450 -12.87 -25.45 -11.03
C ALA A 450 -12.74 -24.12 -11.79
N THR A 451 -11.52 -23.76 -12.24
CA THR A 451 -11.34 -22.56 -13.08
C THR A 451 -12.09 -22.67 -14.41
N LEU A 452 -12.01 -23.84 -15.08
CA LEU A 452 -12.74 -24.09 -16.32
C LEU A 452 -14.26 -24.16 -16.09
N GLY A 453 -14.71 -24.78 -14.98
CA GLY A 453 -16.11 -24.80 -14.56
C GLY A 453 -16.66 -23.39 -14.38
N ASN A 454 -15.94 -22.54 -13.63
CA ASN A 454 -16.32 -21.15 -13.41
C ASN A 454 -16.39 -20.36 -14.73
N LEU A 455 -15.39 -20.50 -15.61
CA LEU A 455 -15.37 -19.86 -16.93
C LEU A 455 -16.59 -20.28 -17.78
N GLY A 456 -16.91 -21.57 -17.79
CA GLY A 456 -18.09 -22.10 -18.46
C GLY A 456 -19.39 -21.53 -17.89
N ALA A 457 -19.51 -21.50 -16.55
CA ALA A 457 -20.69 -21.00 -15.85
C ALA A 457 -20.98 -19.52 -16.14
N VAL A 458 -19.95 -18.70 -16.40
CA VAL A 458 -20.09 -17.28 -16.73
C VAL A 458 -20.12 -16.99 -18.24
N GLY A 459 -20.12 -18.02 -19.08
CA GLY A 459 -20.40 -17.91 -20.53
C GLY A 459 -19.19 -17.95 -21.47
N TYR A 460 -18.00 -18.33 -21.00
CA TYR A 460 -16.87 -18.60 -21.88
C TYR A 460 -16.94 -20.04 -22.41
N HIS A 461 -17.07 -20.19 -23.73
CA HIS A 461 -17.17 -21.49 -24.40
C HIS A 461 -15.88 -21.98 -25.09
N PRO A 462 -14.94 -21.10 -25.50
CA PRO A 462 -13.73 -21.54 -26.20
C PRO A 462 -12.63 -22.20 -25.35
N PHE A 463 -12.68 -22.10 -24.01
CA PHE A 463 -11.63 -22.67 -23.15
C PHE A 463 -11.83 -24.18 -22.97
N THR A 464 -10.78 -24.95 -23.20
CA THR A 464 -10.76 -26.41 -23.02
C THR A 464 -9.57 -26.83 -22.18
N VAL A 465 -9.59 -28.07 -21.67
CA VAL A 465 -8.49 -28.63 -20.86
C VAL A 465 -7.16 -28.60 -21.63
N GLU A 466 -7.17 -28.83 -22.93
CA GLU A 466 -5.99 -28.88 -23.79
C GLU A 466 -5.36 -27.51 -24.00
N ASN A 467 -6.18 -26.45 -24.05
CA ASN A 467 -5.74 -25.09 -24.34
C ASN A 467 -5.69 -24.19 -23.09
N TYR A 468 -5.73 -24.77 -21.89
CA TYR A 468 -5.69 -24.02 -20.63
C TYR A 468 -4.47 -24.40 -19.79
N TYR A 469 -3.54 -23.48 -19.63
CA TYR A 469 -2.29 -23.69 -18.90
C TYR A 469 -2.35 -23.12 -17.49
N THR A 470 -2.07 -23.98 -16.51
CA THR A 470 -1.92 -23.70 -15.08
C THR A 470 -0.47 -23.93 -14.65
N LYS A 471 -0.09 -23.40 -13.48
CA LYS A 471 1.23 -23.58 -12.91
C LYS A 471 1.31 -24.92 -12.17
N TRP A 472 2.42 -25.63 -12.34
CA TRP A 472 2.61 -26.91 -11.67
C TRP A 472 2.85 -26.71 -10.17
N THR A 473 2.44 -27.67 -9.35
CA THR A 473 2.65 -27.70 -7.89
C THR A 473 3.96 -28.38 -7.49
N GLY A 474 4.54 -29.19 -8.39
CA GLY A 474 5.68 -30.06 -8.11
C GLY A 474 5.30 -31.33 -7.35
N VAL A 475 4.01 -31.59 -7.15
CA VAL A 475 3.50 -32.73 -6.37
C VAL A 475 2.78 -33.73 -7.29
N GLY A 476 3.10 -35.01 -7.12
CA GLY A 476 2.46 -36.09 -7.88
C GLY A 476 2.65 -35.90 -9.40
N PRO A 477 1.59 -35.97 -10.22
CA PRO A 477 1.69 -35.78 -11.67
C PRO A 477 1.87 -34.31 -12.09
N SER A 478 1.65 -33.34 -11.20
CA SER A 478 1.82 -31.91 -11.48
C SER A 478 3.29 -31.53 -11.38
N GLN A 479 4.04 -31.80 -12.45
CA GLN A 479 5.48 -31.56 -12.53
C GLN A 479 5.81 -30.43 -13.50
N GLN A 480 6.98 -29.82 -13.34
CA GLN A 480 7.46 -28.77 -14.23
C GLN A 480 7.47 -29.27 -15.68
N PRO A 481 6.80 -28.56 -16.61
CA PRO A 481 6.81 -28.97 -18.01
C PRO A 481 8.22 -28.86 -18.62
N PRO A 482 8.58 -29.73 -19.58
CA PRO A 482 9.92 -29.76 -20.17
C PRO A 482 10.27 -28.51 -20.98
N TYR A 483 9.29 -27.71 -21.40
CA TYR A 483 9.49 -26.43 -22.09
C TYR A 483 9.72 -25.24 -21.14
N ILE A 484 9.67 -25.47 -19.83
CA ILE A 484 9.94 -24.45 -18.81
C ILE A 484 11.32 -24.67 -18.22
N THR A 485 12.13 -23.60 -18.19
CA THR A 485 13.39 -23.53 -17.46
C THR A 485 13.37 -22.33 -16.52
N CYS A 486 13.61 -22.58 -15.23
CA CYS A 486 13.67 -21.54 -14.22
C CYS A 486 15.12 -21.14 -13.96
N LYS A 487 15.40 -19.84 -13.79
CA LYS A 487 16.74 -19.37 -13.43
C LYS A 487 17.17 -19.82 -12.03
N THR A 488 16.20 -19.95 -11.13
CA THR A 488 16.39 -20.43 -9.76
C THR A 488 15.63 -21.74 -9.53
N SER A 489 15.59 -22.24 -8.29
CA SER A 489 14.82 -23.43 -7.92
C SER A 489 13.32 -23.30 -8.19
N SER A 490 12.81 -22.09 -8.37
CA SER A 490 11.45 -21.80 -8.83
C SER A 490 11.44 -20.77 -9.96
N CYS A 491 10.37 -20.76 -10.74
CA CYS A 491 10.12 -19.77 -11.79
C CYS A 491 9.35 -18.58 -11.24
N THR A 492 9.78 -17.38 -11.64
CA THR A 492 8.97 -16.16 -11.60
C THR A 492 7.73 -16.32 -12.48
N THR A 493 6.71 -15.48 -12.24
CA THR A 493 5.50 -15.45 -13.06
C THR A 493 5.82 -15.11 -14.51
N VAL A 494 6.75 -14.18 -14.74
CA VAL A 494 7.23 -13.82 -16.08
C VAL A 494 7.87 -15.03 -16.77
N GLU A 495 8.82 -15.72 -16.13
CA GLU A 495 9.50 -16.89 -16.72
C GLU A 495 8.50 -17.98 -17.14
N TYR A 496 7.55 -18.31 -16.27
CA TYR A 496 6.52 -19.31 -16.57
C TYR A 496 5.61 -18.88 -17.73
N LYS A 497 5.05 -17.67 -17.65
CA LYS A 497 4.06 -17.21 -18.64
C LYS A 497 4.71 -16.96 -20.00
N SER A 498 5.91 -16.37 -20.05
CA SER A 498 6.60 -16.10 -21.31
C SER A 498 7.02 -17.37 -22.04
N GLN A 499 7.55 -18.35 -21.30
CA GLN A 499 7.96 -19.63 -21.90
C GLN A 499 6.75 -20.46 -22.36
N THR A 500 5.63 -20.39 -21.64
CA THR A 500 4.39 -21.03 -22.09
C THR A 500 3.85 -20.42 -23.39
N ARG A 501 3.89 -19.08 -23.54
CA ARG A 501 3.53 -18.44 -24.82
C ARG A 501 4.48 -18.82 -25.96
N ALA A 502 5.79 -18.89 -25.69
CA ALA A 502 6.76 -19.36 -26.68
C ALA A 502 6.47 -20.82 -27.08
N HIS A 503 6.12 -21.68 -26.11
CA HIS A 503 5.71 -23.05 -26.38
C HIS A 503 4.46 -23.12 -27.27
N ILE A 504 3.43 -22.30 -27.02
CA ILE A 504 2.25 -22.22 -27.90
C ILE A 504 2.65 -21.89 -29.34
N GLU A 505 3.62 -20.99 -29.58
CA GLU A 505 4.14 -20.72 -30.93
C GLU A 505 4.87 -21.94 -31.53
N THR A 506 5.57 -22.75 -30.71
CA THR A 506 6.20 -24.00 -31.17
C THR A 506 5.19 -25.07 -31.62
N LEU A 507 3.95 -24.99 -31.12
CA LEU A 507 2.84 -25.86 -31.56
C LEU A 507 2.26 -25.43 -32.93
N GLY A 508 2.80 -24.38 -33.56
CA GLY A 508 2.38 -23.89 -34.87
C GLY A 508 1.36 -22.75 -34.82
N TYR A 509 0.98 -22.29 -33.63
CA TYR A 509 0.07 -21.16 -33.46
C TYR A 509 0.78 -19.81 -33.64
N ARG A 510 0.01 -18.81 -34.07
CA ARG A 510 0.45 -17.43 -34.13
C ARG A 510 -0.32 -16.58 -33.14
N ILE A 511 0.30 -16.18 -32.03
CA ILE A 511 -0.37 -15.38 -31.00
C ILE A 511 -0.56 -13.93 -31.50
N VAL A 512 -1.78 -13.59 -31.90
CA VAL A 512 -2.13 -12.27 -32.44
C VAL A 512 -2.40 -11.24 -31.34
N ALA A 513 -2.79 -11.68 -30.15
CA ALA A 513 -2.99 -10.83 -28.98
C ALA A 513 -2.79 -11.62 -27.68
N ASN A 514 -2.36 -10.91 -26.64
CA ASN A 514 -2.19 -11.42 -25.28
C ASN A 514 -2.81 -10.40 -24.31
N PHE A 515 -3.75 -10.86 -23.49
CA PHE A 515 -4.48 -10.04 -22.51
C PHE A 515 -4.09 -10.45 -21.09
N GLY A 516 -3.85 -9.45 -20.25
CA GLY A 516 -3.54 -9.66 -18.83
C GLY A 516 -3.73 -8.39 -18.02
N ASP A 517 -4.08 -8.55 -16.76
CA ASP A 517 -4.26 -7.48 -15.78
C ASP A 517 -2.93 -7.16 -15.07
N GLN A 518 -1.88 -7.97 -15.23
CA GLN A 518 -0.54 -7.72 -14.70
C GLN A 518 0.47 -7.53 -15.82
N PHE A 519 1.59 -6.86 -15.49
CA PHE A 519 2.70 -6.76 -16.44
C PHE A 519 3.38 -8.12 -16.65
N SER A 520 3.37 -8.98 -15.63
CA SER A 520 3.91 -10.34 -15.69
C SER A 520 3.26 -11.21 -16.76
N ASP A 521 2.01 -10.94 -17.11
CA ASP A 521 1.26 -11.72 -18.11
C ASP A 521 1.70 -11.39 -19.53
N LEU A 522 2.30 -10.21 -19.70
CA LEU A 522 2.51 -9.58 -20.98
C LEU A 522 4.01 -9.48 -21.34
N LEU A 523 4.88 -9.41 -20.33
CA LEU A 523 6.32 -9.35 -20.48
C LEU A 523 6.93 -10.68 -20.96
N GLY A 524 8.06 -10.60 -21.68
CA GLY A 524 8.81 -11.76 -22.17
C GLY A 524 8.48 -12.20 -23.61
N GLY A 525 7.62 -11.47 -24.33
CA GLY A 525 7.41 -11.68 -25.78
C GLY A 525 6.37 -12.74 -26.15
N SER A 526 6.51 -13.31 -27.35
CA SER A 526 5.61 -14.31 -27.98
C SER A 526 4.16 -13.88 -28.09
N SER A 527 3.95 -12.65 -28.54
CA SER A 527 2.64 -12.15 -29.02
C SER A 527 2.85 -10.92 -29.90
N ASN A 528 1.94 -10.68 -30.84
CA ASN A 528 1.95 -9.45 -31.65
C ASN A 528 1.55 -8.21 -30.88
N ARG A 529 0.63 -8.38 -29.93
CA ARG A 529 0.04 -7.28 -29.19
C ARG A 529 -0.18 -7.70 -27.75
N ALA A 530 0.39 -6.91 -26.85
CA ALA A 530 0.06 -6.98 -25.43
C ALA A 530 -1.05 -5.97 -25.10
N ILE A 531 -2.08 -6.41 -24.39
CA ILE A 531 -3.18 -5.58 -23.92
C ILE A 531 -3.24 -5.69 -22.39
N LYS A 532 -2.86 -4.60 -21.72
CA LYS A 532 -2.90 -4.47 -20.26
C LYS A 532 -4.26 -3.99 -19.79
N LEU A 533 -4.89 -4.75 -18.91
CA LEU A 533 -6.09 -4.37 -18.19
C LEU A 533 -5.75 -3.58 -16.92
N PRO A 534 -6.64 -2.71 -16.44
CA PRO A 534 -6.46 -2.01 -15.18
C PRO A 534 -6.60 -2.96 -13.98
N ASN A 535 -5.59 -2.99 -13.11
CA ASN A 535 -5.67 -3.65 -11.81
C ASN A 535 -4.81 -2.91 -10.76
N PRO A 536 -5.44 -2.21 -9.80
CA PRO A 536 -4.76 -1.61 -8.65
C PRO A 536 -4.83 -2.44 -7.34
N THR A 537 -5.53 -3.59 -7.32
CA THR A 537 -5.83 -4.35 -6.08
C THR A 537 -4.70 -5.28 -5.62
N TYR A 538 -3.82 -5.73 -6.52
CA TYR A 538 -2.62 -6.51 -6.18
C TYR A 538 -1.54 -6.39 -7.27
N TYR A 539 -0.28 -6.68 -6.94
CA TYR A 539 0.85 -6.64 -7.88
C TYR A 539 1.60 -7.96 -7.95
N LEU A 540 1.76 -8.50 -9.17
CA LEU A 540 2.62 -9.67 -9.44
C LEU A 540 3.92 -9.21 -10.11
N PRO A 541 5.07 -9.28 -9.41
CA PRO A 541 6.35 -8.80 -9.92
C PRO A 541 7.00 -9.69 -10.99
#